data_AF-A0A6P5THT3-F1
#
_entry.id   AF-A0A6P5THT3-F1
#
_cell.length_a   1.000
_cell.length_b   1.000
_cell.length_c   1.000
_cell.angle_alpha   90.00
_cell.angle_beta   90.00
_cell.angle_gamma   90.00
#
_symmetry.space_group_name_H-M   'P 1'
#
loop_
_entity.id
_entity.type
_entity.pdbx_description
1 polymer ?
#
loop_
_entity_poly.entity_id
_entity_poly.type
_entity_poly.pdbx_seq_one_letter_code
_entity_poly.pdbx_strand_id
1 'polypeptide(L)'
;MESPPGTLPETQIDGPDPPNSTEISDHDLRTELESLRQSHQSLLSKAAAMEEDFNLVQKQRDEALAHNADLVKVIGEISGERDSLRDEIHGLEASLRESEDGFASKIDEELKTKEVLEHEVQVSRETVERLELERKERDEFLLKCLDALQSTKEGLIGIIDGVGDEKVENGVEEIEGTSEESQLDLEWRAVWEEIMAVTTLATSAAVKVNEYKELRNKEKKELENSVVSLTEENRDISSLLRIALVEKEAVERRLKGNSEQKRVAILQIAERGLQRVGFGFMRGSGSNEQSLESSGDKLDATGSTTGSKSDSSECEEGVVSLASTVEKIMKNLRLEITQLRRSLEESRSDTERLQSLTEKQAQEIAENVQYIKELEDRERLLTQNVEELLIEIKESEAEVARWREACELEVEAGKNEIGEREKVIAILKQELEKTKAALDISNGKLKLKEELAATAMAAQAAAERSLQLADSRAAGLRLRIEELSRQVEEAESRERNNRRVSRICWPWRPLKVNPNAQNRVGAVRRLLPEMQALLNYSG
;
A
#
# COMPACT_ATOMS: atom_id res chain seq x y z
N MET A 1 76.45 4.87 53.68
CA MET A 1 76.52 4.24 55.01
C MET A 1 77.00 2.82 54.80
N GLU A 2 77.96 2.42 55.63
CA GLU A 2 78.40 1.05 55.93
C GLU A 2 79.12 0.24 54.84
N SER A 3 80.44 0.33 54.90
CA SER A 3 81.36 -0.77 54.58
C SER A 3 81.21 -1.91 55.60
N PRO A 4 81.48 -3.17 55.21
CA PRO A 4 82.06 -4.16 56.11
C PRO A 4 83.50 -4.53 55.67
N PRO A 5 84.45 -4.73 56.62
CA PRO A 5 85.82 -5.11 56.32
C PRO A 5 86.10 -6.61 56.61
N GLY A 6 87.22 -7.10 56.06
CA GLY A 6 87.87 -8.36 56.41
C GLY A 6 87.48 -9.53 55.50
N THR A 7 88.35 -10.45 55.09
CA THR A 7 89.67 -10.84 55.60
C THR A 7 90.28 -11.74 54.52
N LEU A 8 91.56 -11.59 54.16
CA LEU A 8 92.32 -12.65 53.47
C LEU A 8 93.23 -13.34 54.49
N PRO A 9 93.37 -14.67 54.42
CA PRO A 9 94.08 -15.47 55.41
C PRO A 9 95.60 -15.37 55.25
N GLU A 10 96.29 -15.43 56.39
CA GLU A 10 97.71 -15.80 56.48
C GLU A 10 97.89 -17.23 55.95
N THR A 11 98.61 -17.37 54.84
CA THR A 11 99.27 -18.62 54.48
C THR A 11 100.73 -18.53 54.89
N GLN A 12 101.04 -19.06 56.08
CA GLN A 12 102.37 -19.55 56.42
C GLN A 12 102.74 -20.66 55.43
N ILE A 13 103.80 -20.46 54.67
CA ILE A 13 104.49 -21.52 53.95
C ILE A 13 105.75 -21.82 54.75
N ASP A 14 105.67 -22.87 55.56
CA ASP A 14 106.82 -23.62 56.02
C ASP A 14 107.45 -24.32 54.81
N GLY A 15 108.72 -24.01 54.54
CA GLY A 15 109.54 -24.66 53.53
C GLY A 15 110.94 -24.92 54.12
N PRO A 16 111.47 -26.15 54.04
CA PRO A 16 112.57 -26.64 54.86
C PRO A 16 113.96 -26.17 54.40
N ASP A 17 114.92 -26.31 55.32
CA ASP A 17 116.36 -26.10 55.14
C ASP A 17 116.98 -26.86 53.94
N PRO A 18 118.09 -26.33 53.39
CA PRO A 18 118.64 -26.73 52.09
C PRO A 18 119.63 -27.91 52.20
N PRO A 19 119.85 -28.66 51.11
CA PRO A 19 121.09 -29.41 50.95
C PRO A 19 122.03 -28.74 49.94
N ASN A 20 123.26 -28.54 50.41
CA ASN A 20 124.52 -28.73 49.70
C ASN A 20 124.74 -28.08 48.31
N SER A 21 125.59 -27.05 48.34
CA SER A 21 126.77 -26.84 47.49
C SER A 21 126.72 -27.39 46.06
N THR A 22 126.47 -26.50 45.10
CA THR A 22 127.10 -26.56 43.78
C THR A 22 127.54 -25.14 43.43
N GLU A 23 128.81 -24.95 43.08
CA GLU A 23 129.32 -23.68 42.57
C GLU A 23 128.57 -23.33 41.28
N ILE A 24 127.58 -22.44 41.37
CA ILE A 24 126.90 -21.86 40.21
C ILE A 24 127.88 -20.85 39.62
N SER A 25 128.24 -21.02 38.34
CA SER A 25 129.12 -20.07 37.67
C SER A 25 128.38 -18.76 37.41
N ASP A 26 129.08 -17.62 37.49
CA ASP A 26 128.56 -16.27 37.17
C ASP A 26 127.88 -16.19 35.78
N HIS A 27 128.15 -17.16 34.90
CA HIS A 27 127.54 -17.23 33.57
C HIS A 27 126.09 -17.78 33.62
N ASP A 28 125.78 -18.69 34.54
CA ASP A 28 124.44 -19.31 34.69
C ASP A 28 123.45 -18.35 35.35
N LEU A 29 123.92 -17.51 36.28
CA LEU A 29 123.11 -16.44 36.87
C LEU A 29 122.77 -15.35 35.84
N ARG A 30 123.67 -15.06 34.89
CA ARG A 30 123.40 -14.09 33.82
C ARG A 30 122.37 -14.60 32.82
N THR A 31 122.41 -15.87 32.45
CA THR A 31 121.42 -16.47 31.54
C THR A 31 120.04 -16.58 32.19
N GLU A 32 119.96 -16.89 33.49
CA GLU A 32 118.70 -16.83 34.25
C GLU A 32 118.14 -15.40 34.32
N LEU A 33 118.97 -14.39 34.55
CA LEU A 33 118.55 -12.98 34.62
C LEU A 33 118.07 -12.46 33.25
N GLU A 34 118.74 -12.87 32.16
CA GLU A 34 118.31 -12.59 30.78
C GLU A 34 116.97 -13.27 30.44
N SER A 35 116.79 -14.53 30.86
CA SER A 35 115.52 -15.29 30.74
C SER A 35 114.39 -14.62 31.52
N LEU A 36 114.67 -14.17 32.74
CA LEU A 36 113.71 -13.44 33.59
C LEU A 36 113.31 -12.11 32.95
N ARG A 37 114.26 -11.38 32.33
CA ARG A 37 113.99 -10.16 31.56
C ARG A 37 113.08 -10.41 30.36
N GLN A 38 113.36 -11.46 29.58
CA GLN A 38 112.53 -11.84 28.43
C GLN A 38 111.12 -12.28 28.86
N SER A 39 111.02 -13.03 29.96
CA SER A 39 109.74 -13.39 30.59
C SER A 39 108.96 -12.17 31.05
N HIS A 40 109.61 -11.23 31.73
CA HIS A 40 109.00 -9.98 32.17
C HIS A 40 108.54 -9.11 30.98
N GLN A 41 109.33 -9.04 29.91
CA GLN A 41 108.97 -8.30 28.70
C GLN A 41 107.81 -8.96 27.93
N SER A 42 107.74 -10.30 27.94
CA SER A 42 106.60 -11.08 27.43
C SER A 42 105.34 -10.88 28.27
N LEU A 43 105.46 -10.79 29.59
CA LEU A 43 104.35 -10.46 30.49
C LEU A 43 103.85 -9.03 30.26
N LEU A 44 104.75 -8.07 30.07
CA LEU A 44 104.38 -6.68 29.75
C LEU A 44 103.66 -6.57 28.41
N SER A 45 104.12 -7.27 27.37
CA SER A 45 103.44 -7.27 26.07
C SER A 45 102.07 -7.96 26.16
N LYS A 46 101.96 -9.05 26.92
CA LYS A 46 100.69 -9.74 27.17
C LYS A 46 99.73 -8.91 28.01
N ALA A 47 100.23 -8.14 28.97
CA ALA A 47 99.44 -7.20 29.76
C ALA A 47 98.92 -6.05 28.88
N ALA A 48 99.77 -5.48 28.02
CA ALA A 48 99.36 -4.44 27.07
C ALA A 48 98.30 -4.95 26.08
N ALA A 49 98.45 -6.18 25.55
CA ALA A 49 97.45 -6.79 24.69
C ALA A 49 96.11 -7.04 25.41
N MET A 50 96.15 -7.52 26.66
CA MET A 50 94.93 -7.65 27.48
C MET A 50 94.27 -6.30 27.78
N GLU A 51 95.04 -5.23 27.96
CA GLU A 51 94.51 -3.89 28.17
C GLU A 51 93.84 -3.33 26.91
N GLU A 52 94.41 -3.58 25.73
CA GLU A 52 93.78 -3.28 24.44
C GLU A 52 92.48 -4.07 24.23
N ASP A 53 92.48 -5.38 24.51
CA ASP A 53 91.28 -6.23 24.44
C ASP A 53 90.20 -5.76 25.43
N PHE A 54 90.59 -5.38 26.65
CA PHE A 54 89.66 -4.84 27.65
C PHE A 54 89.02 -3.53 27.17
N ASN A 55 89.81 -2.63 26.60
CA ASN A 55 89.31 -1.37 26.04
C ASN A 55 88.34 -1.60 24.87
N LEU A 56 88.62 -2.59 24.01
CA LEU A 56 87.73 -2.97 22.91
C LEU A 56 86.40 -3.50 23.41
N VAL A 57 86.43 -4.43 24.38
CA VAL A 57 85.21 -5.00 24.98
C VAL A 57 84.40 -3.92 25.70
N GLN A 58 85.06 -3.00 26.40
CA GLN A 58 84.40 -1.88 27.05
C GLN A 58 83.70 -0.97 26.04
N LYS A 59 84.36 -0.65 24.91
CA LYS A 59 83.77 0.15 23.84
C LYS A 59 82.55 -0.55 23.23
N GLN A 60 82.65 -1.85 22.93
CA GLN A 60 81.52 -2.64 22.40
C GLN A 60 80.35 -2.69 23.38
N ARG A 61 80.63 -2.82 24.68
CA ARG A 61 79.60 -2.77 25.73
C ARG A 61 78.89 -1.42 25.74
N ASP A 62 79.63 -0.32 25.66
CA ASP A 62 79.06 1.03 25.70
C ASP A 62 78.24 1.33 24.44
N GLU A 63 78.68 0.88 23.27
CA GLU A 63 77.90 0.92 22.02
C GLU A 63 76.61 0.09 22.10
N ALA A 64 76.68 -1.12 22.67
CA ALA A 64 75.50 -1.96 22.89
C ALA A 64 74.51 -1.35 23.89
N LEU A 65 75.01 -0.70 24.94
CA LEU A 65 74.18 0.03 25.91
C LEU A 65 73.48 1.23 25.25
N ALA A 66 74.19 1.99 24.41
CA ALA A 66 73.59 3.10 23.66
C ALA A 66 72.49 2.59 22.71
N HIS A 67 72.76 1.51 21.96
CA HIS A 67 71.77 0.91 21.06
C HIS A 67 70.53 0.38 21.81
N ASN A 68 70.72 -0.27 22.97
CA ASN A 68 69.62 -0.71 23.82
C ASN A 68 68.78 0.47 24.34
N ALA A 69 69.41 1.59 24.69
CA ALA A 69 68.68 2.79 25.12
C ALA A 69 67.80 3.36 23.98
N ASP A 70 68.32 3.39 22.76
CA ASP A 70 67.56 3.81 21.57
C ASP A 70 66.38 2.87 21.29
N LEU A 71 66.60 1.55 21.39
CA LEU A 71 65.53 0.55 21.22
C LEU A 71 64.42 0.70 22.28
N VAL A 72 64.78 0.94 23.54
CA VAL A 72 63.79 1.18 24.61
C VAL A 72 62.94 2.40 24.31
N LYS A 73 63.55 3.48 23.77
CA LYS A 73 62.81 4.68 23.38
C LYS A 73 61.81 4.38 22.26
N VAL A 74 62.23 3.68 21.21
CA VAL A 74 61.35 3.29 20.09
C VAL A 74 60.23 2.36 20.56
N ILE A 75 60.51 1.41 21.44
CA ILE A 75 59.49 0.53 22.03
C ILE A 75 58.47 1.34 22.85
N GLY A 76 58.92 2.36 23.57
CA GLY A 76 58.05 3.28 24.31
C GLY A 76 57.11 4.06 23.39
N GLU A 77 57.64 4.61 22.29
CA GLU A 77 56.87 5.33 21.26
C GLU A 77 55.81 4.42 20.61
N ILE A 78 56.22 3.24 20.13
CA ILE A 78 55.31 2.25 19.53
C ILE A 78 54.24 1.79 20.52
N SER A 79 54.59 1.63 21.79
CA SER A 79 53.61 1.25 22.83
C SER A 79 52.58 2.36 23.05
N GLY A 80 53.02 3.62 23.07
CA GLY A 80 52.12 4.77 23.16
C GLY A 80 51.16 4.88 21.97
N GLU A 81 51.67 4.70 20.75
CA GLU A 81 50.84 4.69 19.53
C GLU A 81 49.83 3.54 19.55
N ARG A 82 50.27 2.33 19.95
CA ARG A 82 49.38 1.17 20.07
C ARG A 82 48.27 1.41 21.10
N ASP A 83 48.59 2.02 22.23
CA ASP A 83 47.62 2.27 23.28
C ASP A 83 46.64 3.38 22.84
N SER A 84 47.11 4.43 22.15
CA SER A 84 46.26 5.45 21.53
C SER A 84 45.30 4.87 20.48
N LEU A 85 45.79 3.99 19.60
CA LEU A 85 44.96 3.31 18.61
C LEU A 85 43.94 2.37 19.28
N ARG A 86 44.33 1.72 20.38
CA ARG A 86 43.40 0.88 21.14
C ARG A 86 42.28 1.72 21.73
N ASP A 87 42.56 2.88 22.29
CA ASP A 87 41.54 3.77 22.83
C ASP A 87 40.61 4.31 21.74
N GLU A 88 41.16 4.66 20.57
CA GLU A 88 40.37 5.08 19.40
C GLU A 88 39.44 3.98 18.91
N ILE A 89 39.92 2.73 18.82
CA ILE A 89 39.09 1.56 18.48
C ILE A 89 37.95 1.39 19.49
N HIS A 90 38.23 1.47 20.79
CA HIS A 90 37.17 1.35 21.82
C HIS A 90 36.14 2.48 21.70
N GLY A 91 36.57 3.70 21.37
CA GLY A 91 35.67 4.83 21.13
C GLY A 91 34.76 4.60 19.92
N LEU A 92 35.31 4.11 18.81
CA LEU A 92 34.54 3.78 17.62
C LEU A 92 33.58 2.61 17.86
N GLU A 93 34.01 1.56 18.57
CA GLU A 93 33.15 0.43 18.96
C GLU A 93 31.97 0.87 19.85
N ALA A 94 32.22 1.79 20.79
CA ALA A 94 31.18 2.35 21.66
C ALA A 94 30.17 3.18 20.86
N SER A 95 30.66 4.06 19.97
CA SER A 95 29.80 4.87 19.10
C SER A 95 28.98 4.01 18.13
N LEU A 96 29.59 2.94 17.59
CA LEU A 96 28.89 2.00 16.73
C LEU A 96 27.77 1.30 17.50
N ARG A 97 28.06 0.81 18.72
CA ARG A 97 27.07 0.14 19.56
C ARG A 97 25.90 1.06 19.92
N GLU A 98 26.18 2.31 20.27
CA GLU A 98 25.13 3.30 20.55
C GLU A 98 24.26 3.57 19.30
N SER A 99 24.87 3.64 18.12
CA SER A 99 24.14 3.76 16.86
C SER A 99 23.28 2.53 16.57
N GLU A 100 23.82 1.32 16.76
CA GLU A 100 23.11 0.05 16.56
C GLU A 100 21.91 -0.06 17.51
N ASP A 101 22.09 0.26 18.79
CA ASP A 101 21.02 0.28 19.79
C ASP A 101 19.94 1.33 19.46
N GLY A 102 20.34 2.49 18.92
CA GLY A 102 19.44 3.52 18.42
C GLY A 102 18.60 3.05 17.23
N PHE A 103 19.21 2.35 16.27
CA PHE A 103 18.49 1.74 15.15
C PHE A 103 17.55 0.62 15.60
N ALA A 104 17.99 -0.24 16.52
CA ALA A 104 17.15 -1.30 17.07
C ALA A 104 15.90 -0.73 17.77
N SER A 105 16.08 0.33 18.56
CA SER A 105 14.97 1.02 19.23
C SER A 105 14.00 1.66 18.23
N LYS A 106 14.52 2.27 17.15
CA LYS A 106 13.69 2.87 16.11
C LYS A 106 12.87 1.82 15.33
N ILE A 107 13.48 0.68 15.03
CA ILE A 107 12.79 -0.45 14.37
C ILE A 107 11.68 -1.00 15.27
N ASP A 108 11.92 -1.13 16.58
CA ASP A 108 10.90 -1.61 17.52
C ASP A 108 9.69 -0.66 17.61
N GLU A 109 9.93 0.66 17.65
CA GLU A 109 8.85 1.65 17.60
C GLU A 109 8.11 1.66 16.25
N GLU A 110 8.83 1.57 15.13
CA GLU A 110 8.21 1.45 13.80
C GLU A 110 7.35 0.17 13.70
N LEU A 111 7.78 -0.96 14.27
CA LEU A 111 6.99 -2.19 14.32
C LEU A 111 5.71 -2.02 15.14
N LYS A 112 5.78 -1.39 16.33
CA LYS A 112 4.58 -1.12 17.15
C LYS A 112 3.59 -0.22 16.41
N THR A 113 4.07 0.84 15.76
CA THR A 113 3.19 1.72 14.98
C THR A 113 2.56 1.00 13.80
N LYS A 114 3.31 0.13 13.13
CA LYS A 114 2.81 -0.70 12.04
C LYS A 114 1.72 -1.67 12.51
N GLU A 115 1.90 -2.34 13.66
CA GLU A 115 0.89 -3.23 14.23
C GLU A 115 -0.42 -2.49 14.56
N VAL A 116 -0.32 -1.28 15.12
CA VAL A 116 -1.50 -0.43 15.38
C VAL A 116 -2.23 -0.06 14.09
N LEU A 117 -1.49 0.36 13.06
CA LEU A 117 -2.06 0.69 11.76
C LEU A 117 -2.69 -0.53 11.06
N GLU A 118 -2.05 -1.71 11.14
CA GLU A 118 -2.61 -2.96 10.61
C GLU A 118 -3.94 -3.30 11.27
N HIS A 119 -4.03 -3.16 12.60
CA HIS A 119 -5.29 -3.36 13.32
C HIS A 119 -6.36 -2.33 12.91
N GLU A 120 -6.02 -1.05 12.78
CA GLU A 120 -6.96 -0.01 12.34
C GLU A 120 -7.46 -0.24 10.91
N VAL A 121 -6.57 -0.64 10.01
CA VAL A 121 -6.92 -1.02 8.63
C VAL A 121 -7.85 -2.24 8.62
N GLN A 122 -7.60 -3.23 9.48
CA GLN A 122 -8.45 -4.41 9.59
C GLN A 122 -9.85 -4.06 10.09
N VAL A 123 -9.96 -3.26 11.15
CA VAL A 123 -11.26 -2.76 11.65
C VAL A 123 -11.99 -1.97 10.57
N SER A 124 -11.27 -1.08 9.88
CA SER A 124 -11.84 -0.28 8.79
C SER A 124 -12.38 -1.19 7.67
N ARG A 125 -11.63 -2.21 7.26
CA ARG A 125 -12.06 -3.20 6.28
C ARG A 125 -13.35 -3.91 6.71
N GLU A 126 -13.41 -4.40 7.95
CA GLU A 126 -14.60 -5.08 8.48
C GLU A 126 -15.82 -4.16 8.55
N THR A 127 -15.63 -2.87 8.88
CA THR A 127 -16.74 -1.90 8.85
C THR A 127 -17.23 -1.62 7.44
N VAL A 128 -16.33 -1.54 6.45
CA VAL A 128 -16.70 -1.38 5.04
C VAL A 128 -17.47 -2.59 4.54
N GLU A 129 -17.01 -3.80 4.82
CA GLU A 129 -17.70 -5.04 4.43
C GLU A 129 -19.11 -5.11 5.01
N ARG A 130 -19.30 -4.69 6.27
CA ARG A 130 -20.62 -4.61 6.90
C ARG A 130 -21.53 -3.60 6.21
N LEU A 131 -21.03 -2.39 5.96
CA LEU A 131 -21.80 -1.32 5.30
C LEU A 131 -22.14 -1.69 3.85
N GLU A 132 -21.28 -2.43 3.16
CA GLU A 132 -21.56 -2.95 1.82
C GLU A 132 -22.67 -4.00 1.82
N LEU A 133 -22.73 -4.86 2.83
CA LEU A 133 -23.84 -5.82 3.00
C LEU A 133 -25.16 -5.09 3.27
N GLU A 134 -25.18 -4.16 4.24
CA GLU A 134 -26.36 -3.33 4.53
C GLU A 134 -26.82 -2.53 3.30
N ARG A 135 -25.88 -2.03 2.50
CA ARG A 135 -26.19 -1.36 1.23
C ARG A 135 -26.86 -2.32 0.24
N LYS A 136 -26.33 -3.53 0.05
CA LYS A 136 -26.91 -4.52 -0.87
C LYS A 136 -28.32 -4.91 -0.47
N GLU A 137 -28.58 -5.11 0.82
CA GLU A 137 -29.92 -5.41 1.34
C GLU A 137 -30.90 -4.25 1.08
N ARG A 138 -30.46 -3.00 1.29
CA ARG A 138 -31.27 -1.81 0.96
C ARG A 138 -31.54 -1.69 -0.53
N ASP A 139 -30.53 -1.91 -1.38
CA ASP A 139 -30.67 -1.84 -2.83
C ASP A 139 -31.66 -2.91 -3.33
N GLU A 140 -31.64 -4.13 -2.78
CA GLU A 140 -32.61 -5.18 -3.11
C GLU A 140 -34.04 -4.81 -2.72
N PHE A 141 -34.23 -4.23 -1.53
CA PHE A 141 -35.54 -3.77 -1.06
C PHE A 141 -36.10 -2.63 -1.93
N LEU A 142 -35.26 -1.65 -2.29
CA LEU A 142 -35.65 -0.56 -3.18
C LEU A 142 -36.05 -1.06 -4.56
N LEU A 143 -35.40 -2.11 -5.08
CA LEU A 143 -35.77 -2.72 -6.35
C LEU A 143 -37.19 -3.31 -6.30
N LYS A 144 -37.53 -4.02 -5.21
CA LYS A 144 -38.89 -4.54 -4.99
C LYS A 144 -39.94 -3.41 -4.91
N CYS A 145 -39.59 -2.30 -4.24
CA CYS A 145 -40.44 -1.10 -4.19
C CYS A 145 -40.67 -0.50 -5.58
N LEU A 146 -39.61 -0.39 -6.38
CA LEU A 146 -39.69 0.12 -7.75
C LEU A 146 -40.55 -0.77 -8.64
N ASP A 147 -40.40 -2.09 -8.56
CA ASP A 147 -41.21 -3.04 -9.34
C ASP A 147 -42.71 -2.87 -9.02
N ALA A 148 -43.08 -2.81 -7.73
CA ALA A 148 -44.47 -2.61 -7.31
C ALA A 148 -45.05 -1.26 -7.79
N LEU A 149 -44.26 -0.19 -7.70
CA LEU A 149 -44.65 1.13 -8.22
C LEU A 149 -44.79 1.14 -9.74
N GLN A 150 -43.91 0.44 -10.45
CA GLN A 150 -43.96 0.34 -11.91
C GLN A 150 -45.21 -0.42 -12.35
N SER A 151 -45.53 -1.56 -11.74
CA SER A 151 -46.78 -2.29 -12.01
C SER A 151 -48.01 -1.42 -11.73
N THR A 152 -47.98 -0.63 -10.66
CA THR A 152 -49.06 0.30 -10.33
C THR A 152 -49.22 1.41 -11.36
N LYS A 153 -48.09 2.00 -11.80
CA LYS A 153 -48.06 3.01 -12.85
C LYS A 153 -48.64 2.44 -14.16
N GLU A 154 -48.22 1.25 -14.56
CA GLU A 154 -48.72 0.58 -15.76
C GLU A 154 -50.23 0.30 -15.66
N GLY A 155 -50.70 -0.16 -14.49
CA GLY A 155 -52.14 -0.32 -14.22
C GLY A 155 -52.92 0.99 -14.35
N LEU A 156 -52.42 2.08 -13.77
CA LEU A 156 -53.05 3.41 -13.87
C LEU A 156 -53.06 3.95 -15.30
N ILE A 157 -51.97 3.75 -16.06
CA ILE A 157 -51.94 4.10 -17.50
C ILE A 157 -53.01 3.33 -18.25
N GLY A 158 -53.13 2.01 -18.01
CA GLY A 158 -54.18 1.18 -18.61
C GLY A 158 -55.59 1.66 -18.29
N ILE A 159 -55.83 2.16 -17.07
CA ILE A 159 -57.11 2.80 -16.71
C ILE A 159 -57.34 4.06 -17.56
N ILE A 160 -56.34 4.95 -17.64
CA ILE A 160 -56.44 6.23 -18.36
C ILE A 160 -56.68 5.99 -19.85
N ASP A 161 -55.89 5.15 -20.49
CA ASP A 161 -55.99 4.83 -21.92
C ASP A 161 -57.31 4.11 -22.24
N GLY A 162 -57.72 3.19 -21.36
CA GLY A 162 -58.97 2.46 -21.53
C GLY A 162 -60.23 3.32 -21.36
N VAL A 163 -60.15 4.52 -20.78
CA VAL A 163 -61.29 5.47 -20.72
C VAL A 163 -61.56 6.11 -22.10
N GLY A 164 -60.59 6.03 -23.03
CA GLY A 164 -60.68 6.60 -24.38
C GLY A 164 -61.06 5.62 -25.51
N ASP A 165 -60.83 4.32 -25.38
CA ASP A 165 -61.02 3.35 -26.48
C ASP A 165 -61.60 1.98 -26.03
N GLU A 166 -62.45 1.38 -26.89
CA GLU A 166 -63.18 0.11 -26.69
C GLU A 166 -62.30 -1.17 -26.70
N LYS A 167 -61.05 -1.13 -26.22
CA LYS A 167 -60.21 -2.33 -26.12
C LYS A 167 -59.79 -2.61 -24.68
N VAL A 168 -60.47 -3.59 -24.10
CA VAL A 168 -60.11 -4.23 -22.84
C VAL A 168 -59.11 -5.33 -23.13
N GLU A 169 -57.93 -5.25 -22.54
CA GLU A 169 -57.07 -6.41 -22.31
C GLU A 169 -56.77 -6.44 -20.81
N ASN A 170 -57.32 -7.46 -20.15
CA ASN A 170 -57.15 -7.70 -18.72
C ASN A 170 -55.81 -8.39 -18.49
N GLY A 171 -54.99 -7.80 -17.63
CA GLY A 171 -53.81 -8.44 -17.06
C GLY A 171 -53.46 -7.77 -15.75
N VAL A 172 -54.16 -8.15 -14.66
CA VAL A 172 -53.73 -7.81 -13.31
C VAL A 172 -53.21 -9.11 -12.71
N GLU A 173 -51.89 -9.27 -12.71
CA GLU A 173 -51.24 -10.27 -11.87
C GLU A 173 -51.18 -9.71 -10.44
N GLU A 174 -51.77 -10.44 -9.50
CA GLU A 174 -51.63 -10.16 -8.07
C GLU A 174 -50.18 -10.43 -7.66
N ILE A 175 -49.48 -9.37 -7.22
CA ILE A 175 -48.16 -9.50 -6.62
C ILE A 175 -48.35 -10.00 -5.19
N GLU A 176 -48.34 -11.32 -5.05
CA GLU A 176 -48.31 -12.00 -3.74
C GLU A 176 -46.85 -12.09 -3.27
N GLY A 177 -46.40 -11.04 -2.57
CA GLY A 177 -45.10 -10.99 -1.92
C GLY A 177 -45.23 -11.08 -0.42
N THR A 178 -45.31 -12.30 0.15
CA THR A 178 -45.12 -12.50 1.59
C THR A 178 -43.66 -12.24 1.94
N SER A 179 -43.35 -11.05 2.45
CA SER A 179 -42.03 -10.73 2.98
C SER A 179 -41.88 -11.36 4.35
N GLU A 180 -40.99 -12.36 4.44
CA GLU A 180 -40.45 -12.83 5.70
C GLU A 180 -39.77 -11.67 6.44
N GLU A 181 -39.93 -11.68 7.77
CA GLU A 181 -39.46 -10.66 8.70
C GLU A 181 -37.92 -10.62 8.76
N SER A 182 -37.31 -9.91 7.82
CA SER A 182 -35.91 -9.46 7.94
C SER A 182 -35.89 -8.03 8.49
N GLN A 183 -34.86 -7.71 9.25
CA GLN A 183 -34.62 -6.45 9.99
C GLN A 183 -34.59 -5.19 9.10
N LEU A 184 -35.69 -4.86 8.45
CA LEU A 184 -35.84 -3.60 7.75
C LEU A 184 -36.17 -2.51 8.75
N ASP A 185 -35.46 -1.38 8.60
CA ASP A 185 -35.65 -0.17 9.38
C ASP A 185 -37.13 0.24 9.38
N LEU A 186 -37.60 0.80 10.49
CA LEU A 186 -39.02 1.18 10.65
C LEU A 186 -39.48 2.14 9.53
N GLU A 187 -38.57 2.96 9.03
CA GLU A 187 -38.80 3.89 7.92
C GLU A 187 -39.05 3.17 6.59
N TRP A 188 -38.28 2.13 6.26
CA TRP A 188 -38.45 1.36 5.02
C TRP A 188 -39.77 0.58 5.01
N ARG A 189 -40.18 0.06 6.18
CA ARG A 189 -41.47 -0.61 6.32
C ARG A 189 -42.63 0.35 6.05
N ALA A 190 -42.57 1.57 6.58
CA ALA A 190 -43.59 2.59 6.33
C ALA A 190 -43.68 2.94 4.83
N VAL A 191 -42.54 3.05 4.14
CA VAL A 191 -42.52 3.29 2.68
C VAL A 191 -43.18 2.14 1.91
N TRP A 192 -42.91 0.89 2.27
CA TRP A 192 -43.55 -0.26 1.62
C TRP A 192 -45.05 -0.34 1.89
N GLU A 193 -45.49 -0.07 3.11
CA GLU A 193 -46.91 -0.01 3.46
C GLU A 193 -47.66 1.04 2.63
N GLU A 194 -47.07 2.23 2.44
CA GLU A 194 -47.63 3.27 1.57
C GLU A 194 -47.66 2.85 0.10
N ILE A 195 -46.60 2.21 -0.42
CA ILE A 195 -46.59 1.68 -1.79
C ILE A 195 -47.72 0.66 -1.97
N MET A 196 -47.92 -0.24 -1.00
CA MET A 196 -49.00 -1.23 -1.03
C MET A 196 -50.39 -0.58 -0.89
N ALA A 197 -50.53 0.50 -0.12
CA ALA A 197 -51.76 1.26 -0.06
C ALA A 197 -52.09 1.91 -1.42
N VAL A 198 -51.08 2.43 -2.13
CA VAL A 198 -51.28 3.00 -3.47
C VAL A 198 -51.60 1.92 -4.50
N THR A 199 -50.94 0.75 -4.45
CA THR A 199 -51.22 -0.37 -5.36
C THR A 199 -52.67 -0.86 -5.20
N THR A 200 -53.14 -1.02 -3.97
CA THR A 200 -54.52 -1.44 -3.66
C THR A 200 -55.57 -0.38 -4.06
N LEU A 201 -55.26 0.90 -3.92
CA LEU A 201 -56.12 1.98 -4.43
C LEU A 201 -56.20 1.97 -5.95
N ALA A 202 -55.09 1.74 -6.65
CA ALA A 202 -55.05 1.68 -8.11
C ALA A 202 -55.87 0.49 -8.66
N THR A 203 -55.75 -0.70 -8.04
CA THR A 203 -56.57 -1.87 -8.43
C THR A 203 -58.05 -1.63 -8.16
N SER A 204 -58.41 -1.01 -7.02
CA SER A 204 -59.79 -0.61 -6.73
C SER A 204 -60.35 0.38 -7.76
N ALA A 205 -59.54 1.35 -8.20
CA ALA A 205 -59.91 2.29 -9.24
C ALA A 205 -60.13 1.59 -10.59
N ALA A 206 -59.29 0.62 -10.96
CA ALA A 206 -59.44 -0.17 -12.17
C ALA A 206 -60.78 -0.91 -12.21
N VAL A 207 -61.15 -1.56 -11.09
CA VAL A 207 -62.42 -2.29 -10.96
C VAL A 207 -63.60 -1.33 -11.12
N LYS A 208 -63.63 -0.20 -10.41
CA LYS A 208 -64.73 0.78 -10.50
C LYS A 208 -64.89 1.37 -11.91
N VAL A 209 -63.78 1.63 -12.60
CA VAL A 209 -63.83 2.12 -13.99
C VAL A 209 -64.39 1.05 -14.91
N ASN A 210 -64.02 -0.22 -14.73
CA ASN A 210 -64.58 -1.32 -15.51
C ASN A 210 -66.09 -1.49 -15.27
N GLU A 211 -66.54 -1.45 -14.01
CA GLU A 211 -67.98 -1.48 -13.68
C GLU A 211 -68.77 -0.36 -14.37
N TYR A 212 -68.23 0.87 -14.37
CA TYR A 212 -68.84 1.99 -15.08
C TYR A 212 -68.90 1.78 -16.60
N LYS A 213 -67.82 1.27 -17.21
CA LYS A 213 -67.80 0.92 -18.64
C LYS A 213 -68.88 -0.10 -18.99
N GLU A 214 -69.04 -1.14 -18.17
CA GLU A 214 -70.08 -2.15 -18.38
C GLU A 214 -71.49 -1.56 -18.29
N LEU A 215 -71.75 -0.69 -17.32
CA LEU A 215 -73.04 0.01 -17.20
C LEU A 215 -73.32 0.89 -18.41
N ARG A 216 -72.34 1.68 -18.86
CA ARG A 216 -72.46 2.51 -20.06
C ARG A 216 -72.69 1.67 -21.32
N ASN A 217 -72.05 0.52 -21.44
CA ASN A 217 -72.28 -0.40 -22.55
C ASN A 217 -73.67 -1.03 -22.54
N LYS A 218 -74.23 -1.36 -21.35
CA LYS A 218 -75.60 -1.84 -21.22
C LYS A 218 -76.59 -0.75 -21.64
N GLU A 219 -76.42 0.47 -21.15
CA GLU A 219 -77.25 1.63 -21.51
C GLU A 219 -77.17 1.94 -23.02
N LYS A 220 -75.96 1.92 -23.61
CA LYS A 220 -75.75 2.08 -25.06
C LYS A 220 -76.53 1.03 -25.85
N LYS A 221 -76.47 -0.25 -25.46
CA LYS A 221 -77.22 -1.34 -26.12
C LYS A 221 -78.73 -1.16 -25.99
N GLU A 222 -79.22 -0.73 -24.82
CA GLU A 222 -80.65 -0.45 -24.61
C GLU A 222 -81.13 0.70 -25.51
N LEU A 223 -80.35 1.77 -25.62
CA LEU A 223 -80.63 2.89 -26.53
C LEU A 223 -80.56 2.46 -27.99
N GLU A 224 -79.56 1.69 -28.39
CA GLU A 224 -79.45 1.13 -29.75
C GLU A 224 -80.68 0.27 -30.10
N ASN A 225 -81.10 -0.63 -29.18
CA ASN A 225 -82.31 -1.43 -29.37
C ASN A 225 -83.57 -0.57 -29.47
N SER A 226 -83.68 0.47 -28.63
CA SER A 226 -84.81 1.41 -28.68
C SER A 226 -84.85 2.17 -30.00
N VAL A 227 -83.70 2.64 -30.51
CA VAL A 227 -83.60 3.30 -31.82
C VAL A 227 -84.02 2.35 -32.93
N VAL A 228 -83.53 1.10 -32.94
CA VAL A 228 -83.94 0.10 -33.93
C VAL A 228 -85.46 -0.11 -33.90
N SER A 229 -86.04 -0.34 -32.72
CA SER A 229 -87.50 -0.49 -32.54
C SER A 229 -88.27 0.73 -33.05
N LEU A 230 -87.83 1.94 -32.72
CA LEU A 230 -88.47 3.18 -33.20
C LEU A 230 -88.33 3.37 -34.72
N THR A 231 -87.23 2.91 -35.32
CA THR A 231 -87.06 2.96 -36.78
C THR A 231 -87.96 1.95 -37.49
N GLU A 232 -88.20 0.77 -36.90
CA GLU A 232 -89.14 -0.23 -37.38
C GLU A 232 -90.58 0.28 -37.28
N GLU A 233 -90.97 0.83 -36.12
CA GLU A 233 -92.28 1.46 -35.94
C GLU A 233 -92.51 2.62 -36.92
N ASN A 234 -91.51 3.49 -37.14
CA ASN A 234 -91.60 4.56 -38.15
C ASN A 234 -91.75 4.00 -39.57
N ARG A 235 -91.10 2.87 -39.88
CA ARG A 235 -91.24 2.17 -41.17
C ARG A 235 -92.66 1.61 -41.33
N ASP A 236 -93.22 1.03 -40.28
CA ASP A 236 -94.58 0.48 -40.26
C ASP A 236 -95.64 1.60 -40.37
N ILE A 237 -95.49 2.69 -39.62
CA ILE A 237 -96.32 3.90 -39.75
C ILE A 237 -96.23 4.45 -41.18
N SER A 238 -95.03 4.55 -41.75
CA SER A 238 -94.83 5.01 -43.12
C SER A 238 -95.51 4.08 -44.15
N SER A 239 -95.52 2.77 -43.89
CA SER A 239 -96.23 1.77 -44.71
C SER A 239 -97.75 1.95 -44.60
N LEU A 240 -98.28 2.07 -43.39
CA LEU A 240 -99.70 2.32 -43.12
C LEU A 240 -100.18 3.63 -43.75
N LEU A 241 -99.40 4.71 -43.65
CA LEU A 241 -99.69 5.99 -44.30
C LEU A 241 -99.74 5.85 -45.83
N ARG A 242 -98.82 5.08 -46.43
CA ARG A 242 -98.83 4.81 -47.87
C ARG A 242 -100.09 4.03 -48.27
N ILE A 243 -100.47 3.01 -47.51
CA ILE A 243 -101.71 2.23 -47.73
C ILE A 243 -102.94 3.15 -47.61
N ALA A 244 -103.03 3.93 -46.54
CA ALA A 244 -104.14 4.86 -46.30
C ALA A 244 -104.24 5.94 -47.39
N LEU A 245 -103.11 6.43 -47.91
CA LEU A 245 -103.08 7.37 -49.04
C LEU A 245 -103.60 6.72 -50.33
N VAL A 246 -103.17 5.48 -50.64
CA VAL A 246 -103.67 4.73 -51.81
C VAL A 246 -105.17 4.45 -51.69
N GLU A 247 -105.64 4.07 -50.51
CA GLU A 247 -107.06 3.81 -50.25
C GLU A 247 -107.88 5.09 -50.32
N LYS A 248 -107.39 6.19 -49.75
CA LYS A 248 -107.98 7.53 -49.90
C LYS A 248 -108.09 7.91 -51.37
N GLU A 249 -107.03 7.76 -52.16
CA GLU A 249 -107.09 8.05 -53.60
C GLU A 249 -108.07 7.14 -54.34
N ALA A 250 -108.17 5.86 -53.97
CA ALA A 250 -109.14 4.93 -54.55
C ALA A 250 -110.58 5.36 -54.22
N VAL A 251 -110.85 5.76 -52.97
CA VAL A 251 -112.15 6.31 -52.56
C VAL A 251 -112.44 7.64 -53.24
N GLU A 252 -111.46 8.54 -53.38
CA GLU A 252 -111.61 9.80 -54.11
C GLU A 252 -111.90 9.56 -55.60
N ARG A 253 -111.26 8.57 -56.24
CA ARG A 253 -111.59 8.16 -57.63
C ARG A 253 -113.01 7.60 -57.72
N ARG A 254 -113.47 6.82 -56.73
CA ARG A 254 -114.86 6.32 -56.65
C ARG A 254 -115.89 7.43 -56.41
N LEU A 255 -115.52 8.49 -55.69
CA LEU A 255 -116.38 9.64 -55.39
C LEU A 255 -116.40 10.69 -56.51
N LYS A 256 -115.35 10.79 -57.35
CA LYS A 256 -115.34 11.69 -58.52
C LYS A 256 -116.35 11.30 -59.61
N GLY A 257 -116.82 10.06 -59.61
CA GLY A 257 -117.76 9.54 -60.61
C GLY A 257 -119.25 9.67 -60.28
N ASN A 258 -119.66 10.03 -59.05
CA ASN A 258 -121.08 10.03 -58.66
C ASN A 258 -121.46 11.15 -57.66
N SER A 259 -122.38 12.02 -58.11
CA SER A 259 -123.18 13.07 -57.45
C SER A 259 -122.61 13.85 -56.25
N GLU A 260 -122.52 15.17 -56.42
CA GLU A 260 -122.07 16.22 -55.48
C GLU A 260 -122.69 16.16 -54.07
N GLN A 261 -123.92 15.63 -53.95
CA GLN A 261 -124.61 15.50 -52.67
C GLN A 261 -123.99 14.46 -51.72
N LYS A 262 -123.32 13.41 -52.23
CA LYS A 262 -122.62 12.44 -51.37
C LYS A 262 -121.32 13.00 -50.79
N ARG A 263 -120.71 13.97 -51.46
CA ARG A 263 -119.46 14.61 -51.04
C ARG A 263 -119.66 15.50 -49.80
N VAL A 264 -120.78 16.22 -49.75
CA VAL A 264 -121.15 17.10 -48.61
C VAL A 264 -121.50 16.30 -47.35
N ALA A 265 -122.19 15.16 -47.49
CA ALA A 265 -122.56 14.31 -46.36
C ALA A 265 -121.34 13.64 -45.68
N ILE A 266 -120.34 13.23 -46.45
CA ILE A 266 -119.12 12.61 -45.91
C ILE A 266 -118.24 13.66 -45.20
N LEU A 267 -118.18 14.89 -45.70
CA LEU A 267 -117.45 15.99 -45.04
C LEU A 267 -118.07 16.34 -43.68
N GLN A 268 -119.39 16.34 -43.54
CA GLN A 268 -120.05 16.59 -42.25
C GLN A 268 -119.84 15.46 -41.22
N ILE A 269 -119.69 14.20 -41.69
CA ILE A 269 -119.38 13.06 -40.81
C ILE A 269 -117.92 13.12 -40.36
N ALA A 270 -117.00 13.48 -41.27
CA ALA A 270 -115.59 13.69 -40.93
C ALA A 270 -115.41 14.87 -39.96
N GLU A 271 -116.14 15.98 -40.14
CA GLU A 271 -116.11 17.15 -39.25
C GLU A 271 -116.60 16.82 -37.83
N ARG A 272 -117.64 15.97 -37.69
CA ARG A 272 -118.09 15.46 -36.38
C ARG A 272 -117.14 14.41 -35.79
N GLY A 273 -116.48 13.60 -36.62
CA GLY A 273 -115.48 12.63 -36.19
C GLY A 273 -114.23 13.32 -35.62
N LEU A 274 -113.74 14.35 -36.30
CA LEU A 274 -112.55 15.12 -35.91
C LEU A 274 -112.74 15.89 -34.58
N GLN A 275 -113.95 16.41 -34.33
CA GLN A 275 -114.32 17.03 -33.05
C GLN A 275 -114.34 16.03 -31.88
N ARG A 276 -114.58 14.73 -32.13
CA ARG A 276 -114.71 13.70 -31.08
C ARG A 276 -113.37 13.13 -30.61
N VAL A 277 -112.32 13.22 -31.43
CA VAL A 277 -110.93 12.79 -31.13
C VAL A 277 -110.01 13.96 -30.75
N GLY A 278 -110.56 15.14 -30.47
CA GLY A 278 -109.82 16.25 -29.86
C GLY A 278 -109.03 17.13 -30.83
N PHE A 279 -109.17 16.98 -32.15
CA PHE A 279 -108.65 17.95 -33.13
C PHE A 279 -109.67 19.09 -33.34
N GLY A 280 -109.99 19.78 -32.24
CA GLY A 280 -110.70 21.06 -32.26
C GLY A 280 -109.69 22.18 -32.48
N PHE A 281 -109.88 22.97 -33.53
CA PHE A 281 -109.18 24.23 -33.75
C PHE A 281 -109.24 25.08 -32.47
N MET A 282 -108.14 25.17 -31.72
CA MET A 282 -107.99 26.09 -30.59
C MET A 282 -108.03 27.52 -31.13
N ARG A 283 -109.23 28.12 -31.15
CA ARG A 283 -109.40 29.56 -31.21
C ARG A 283 -110.31 30.00 -30.06
N GLY A 284 -109.69 30.40 -28.96
CA GLY A 284 -110.21 31.46 -28.09
C GLY A 284 -110.83 31.07 -26.74
N SER A 285 -110.12 31.47 -25.67
CA SER A 285 -110.62 32.38 -24.61
C SER A 285 -111.43 31.83 -23.40
N GLY A 286 -110.84 32.02 -22.20
CA GLY A 286 -111.50 32.20 -20.88
C GLY A 286 -111.62 30.95 -19.99
N SER A 287 -110.77 30.72 -18.97
CA SER A 287 -110.80 31.28 -17.57
C SER A 287 -111.96 30.73 -16.73
N ASN A 288 -111.86 30.20 -15.49
CA ASN A 288 -110.80 29.81 -14.54
C ASN A 288 -111.50 29.16 -13.30
N GLU A 289 -110.72 28.72 -12.30
CA GLU A 289 -111.03 28.19 -10.94
C GLU A 289 -111.05 26.66 -10.81
N GLN A 290 -110.35 25.99 -9.88
CA GLN A 290 -109.46 26.37 -8.76
C GLN A 290 -108.79 25.11 -8.17
N SER A 291 -107.78 25.31 -7.30
CA SER A 291 -107.21 24.40 -6.28
C SER A 291 -105.93 23.65 -6.65
N LEU A 292 -104.75 24.24 -6.38
CA LEU A 292 -103.88 24.08 -5.17
C LEU A 292 -103.04 22.78 -5.20
N GLU A 293 -101.73 22.73 -4.97
CA GLU A 293 -100.73 23.75 -4.60
C GLU A 293 -99.29 23.15 -4.63
N SER A 294 -98.28 24.05 -4.58
CA SER A 294 -96.90 23.87 -4.05
C SER A 294 -95.85 23.18 -4.95
N SER A 295 -94.63 23.66 -5.18
CA SER A 295 -93.78 24.79 -4.73
C SER A 295 -92.69 24.96 -5.81
N GLY A 296 -92.06 26.08 -6.16
CA GLY A 296 -91.85 27.37 -5.51
C GLY A 296 -90.36 27.71 -5.58
N ASP A 297 -89.92 28.53 -6.55
CA ASP A 297 -88.92 29.57 -6.27
C ASP A 297 -88.98 30.70 -7.30
N LYS A 298 -89.07 31.93 -6.80
CA LYS A 298 -89.35 33.16 -7.55
C LYS A 298 -88.19 34.14 -7.37
N LEU A 299 -87.71 34.65 -8.49
CA LEU A 299 -87.16 36.01 -8.58
C LEU A 299 -88.30 37.03 -8.71
N ASP A 300 -87.96 38.29 -8.45
CA ASP A 300 -88.70 39.55 -8.55
C ASP A 300 -89.19 40.10 -7.19
N ALA A 301 -88.49 41.06 -6.58
CA ALA A 301 -88.33 42.45 -7.01
C ALA A 301 -89.66 43.22 -7.12
N THR A 302 -89.83 44.18 -6.20
CA THR A 302 -90.70 45.36 -6.29
C THR A 302 -92.21 45.05 -6.20
N GLY A 303 -92.93 45.33 -5.11
CA GLY A 303 -92.93 46.54 -4.29
C GLY A 303 -94.03 47.50 -4.75
N SER A 304 -95.25 47.37 -4.20
CA SER A 304 -96.07 48.46 -3.63
C SER A 304 -97.60 48.22 -3.70
N THR A 305 -98.17 48.03 -2.50
CA THR A 305 -99.49 48.36 -1.92
C THR A 305 -100.21 49.61 -2.50
N THR A 306 -101.53 49.90 -2.48
CA THR A 306 -102.80 49.44 -1.80
C THR A 306 -103.98 50.35 -2.24
N GLY A 307 -105.24 49.97 -1.99
CA GLY A 307 -106.38 50.89 -1.72
C GLY A 307 -107.66 50.57 -2.52
N SER A 308 -108.71 49.90 -2.02
CA SER A 308 -109.68 50.23 -0.95
C SER A 308 -110.50 51.51 -1.20
N LYS A 309 -111.79 51.29 -1.48
CA LYS A 309 -112.87 52.28 -1.67
C LYS A 309 -113.49 52.68 -0.33
N SER A 310 -113.64 53.97 -0.06
CA SER A 310 -114.82 54.56 0.61
C SER A 310 -114.73 56.09 0.58
N ASP A 311 -115.75 56.72 -0.01
CA ASP A 311 -116.04 58.15 0.07
C ASP A 311 -116.60 58.51 1.44
N SER A 312 -115.97 59.46 2.13
CA SER A 312 -116.59 60.43 3.03
C SER A 312 -115.51 61.18 3.81
N SER A 313 -115.61 62.51 3.86
CA SER A 313 -114.85 63.42 4.74
C SER A 313 -113.51 63.93 4.18
N GLU A 314 -113.62 64.79 3.19
CA GLU A 314 -112.54 65.59 2.64
C GLU A 314 -111.93 66.56 3.69
N CYS A 315 -110.60 66.66 3.66
CA CYS A 315 -109.72 67.70 4.23
C CYS A 315 -108.94 67.47 5.54
N GLU A 316 -108.91 66.27 6.16
CA GLU A 316 -107.86 65.95 7.17
C GLU A 316 -107.18 64.57 7.02
N GLU A 317 -107.81 63.58 6.38
CA GLU A 317 -107.31 62.18 6.32
C GLU A 317 -106.21 61.93 5.24
N GLY A 318 -106.19 62.75 4.18
CA GLY A 318 -105.16 62.69 3.13
C GLY A 318 -103.76 63.10 3.61
N VAL A 319 -103.68 64.01 4.58
CA VAL A 319 -102.41 64.44 5.20
C VAL A 319 -101.86 63.33 6.09
N VAL A 320 -102.72 62.60 6.81
CA VAL A 320 -102.32 61.48 7.68
C VAL A 320 -101.87 60.26 6.87
N SER A 321 -102.52 59.96 5.74
CA SER A 321 -102.12 58.87 4.84
C SER A 321 -100.80 59.16 4.10
N LEU A 322 -100.61 60.38 3.59
CA LEU A 322 -99.34 60.80 2.98
C LEU A 322 -98.20 60.84 4.02
N ALA A 323 -98.47 61.32 5.23
CA ALA A 323 -97.49 61.31 6.32
C ALA A 323 -97.05 59.87 6.67
N SER A 324 -97.99 58.91 6.72
CA SER A 324 -97.68 57.51 7.03
C SER A 324 -96.84 56.81 5.93
N THR A 325 -97.09 57.13 4.66
CA THR A 325 -96.33 56.59 3.53
C THR A 325 -94.93 57.17 3.47
N VAL A 326 -94.79 58.48 3.68
CA VAL A 326 -93.49 59.15 3.82
C VAL A 326 -92.73 58.60 5.03
N GLU A 327 -93.37 58.40 6.17
CA GLU A 327 -92.73 57.83 7.36
C GLU A 327 -92.21 56.40 7.11
N LYS A 328 -92.99 55.57 6.40
CA LYS A 328 -92.57 54.22 6.00
C LYS A 328 -91.39 54.26 5.03
N ILE A 329 -91.41 55.16 4.04
CA ILE A 329 -90.27 55.35 3.12
C ILE A 329 -89.04 55.83 3.90
N MET A 330 -89.17 56.78 4.81
CA MET A 330 -88.06 57.25 5.63
C MET A 330 -87.51 56.16 6.56
N LYS A 331 -88.36 55.32 7.16
CA LYS A 331 -87.92 54.16 7.96
C LYS A 331 -87.17 53.14 7.09
N ASN A 332 -87.68 52.83 5.90
CA ASN A 332 -87.01 51.94 4.96
C ASN A 332 -85.66 52.49 4.50
N LEU A 333 -85.58 53.77 4.10
CA LEU A 333 -84.33 54.42 3.73
C LEU A 333 -83.33 54.45 4.88
N ARG A 334 -83.79 54.67 6.13
CA ARG A 334 -82.90 54.60 7.31
C ARG A 334 -82.35 53.18 7.52
N LEU A 335 -83.18 52.15 7.35
CA LEU A 335 -82.74 50.76 7.44
C LEU A 335 -81.71 50.44 6.35
N GLU A 336 -81.98 50.82 5.11
CA GLU A 336 -81.06 50.64 3.98
C GLU A 336 -79.73 51.37 4.20
N ILE A 337 -79.76 52.63 4.68
CA ILE A 337 -78.55 53.37 5.05
C ILE A 337 -77.76 52.63 6.15
N THR A 338 -78.43 52.06 7.16
CA THR A 338 -77.73 51.28 8.19
C THR A 338 -77.16 49.96 7.65
N GLN A 339 -77.84 49.31 6.71
CA GLN A 339 -77.37 48.09 6.08
C GLN A 339 -76.16 48.35 5.17
N LEU A 340 -76.22 49.39 4.33
CA LEU A 340 -75.11 49.80 3.47
C LEU A 340 -73.87 50.22 4.27
N ARG A 341 -74.06 50.89 5.41
CA ARG A 341 -72.95 51.20 6.32
C ARG A 341 -72.32 49.96 6.92
N ARG A 342 -73.13 48.97 7.32
CA ARG A 342 -72.63 47.69 7.83
C ARG A 342 -71.87 46.92 6.76
N SER A 343 -72.40 46.83 5.54
CA SER A 343 -71.70 46.15 4.43
C SER A 343 -70.42 46.87 4.00
N LEU A 344 -70.38 48.20 4.10
CA LEU A 344 -69.16 48.97 3.85
C LEU A 344 -68.10 48.72 4.93
N GLU A 345 -68.51 48.62 6.18
CA GLU A 345 -67.58 48.33 7.28
C GLU A 345 -67.06 46.88 7.21
N GLU A 346 -67.94 45.93 6.86
CA GLU A 346 -67.56 44.53 6.61
C GLU A 346 -66.56 44.44 5.46
N SER A 347 -66.81 45.11 4.33
CA SER A 347 -65.87 45.10 3.20
C SER A 347 -64.53 45.75 3.54
N ARG A 348 -64.52 46.83 4.35
CA ARG A 348 -63.27 47.41 4.88
C ARG A 348 -62.50 46.42 5.73
N SER A 349 -63.18 45.75 6.67
CA SER A 349 -62.54 44.74 7.53
C SER A 349 -61.97 43.57 6.71
N ASP A 350 -62.66 43.13 5.66
CA ASP A 350 -62.16 42.11 4.75
C ASP A 350 -60.94 42.61 3.95
N THR A 351 -60.95 43.86 3.49
CA THR A 351 -59.78 44.44 2.80
C THR A 351 -58.57 44.56 3.72
N GLU A 352 -58.75 44.98 4.98
CA GLU A 352 -57.67 45.04 5.98
C GLU A 352 -57.12 43.64 6.28
N ARG A 353 -58.00 42.64 6.39
CA ARG A 353 -57.59 41.24 6.57
C ARG A 353 -56.79 40.72 5.38
N LEU A 354 -57.25 40.96 4.15
CA LEU A 354 -56.52 40.58 2.94
C LEU A 354 -55.17 41.30 2.87
N GLN A 355 -55.13 42.59 3.18
CA GLN A 355 -53.89 43.36 3.24
C GLN A 355 -52.90 42.75 4.24
N SER A 356 -53.36 42.40 5.45
CA SER A 356 -52.50 41.75 6.46
C SER A 356 -51.97 40.38 6.00
N LEU A 357 -52.75 39.63 5.21
CA LEU A 357 -52.33 38.35 4.66
C LEU A 357 -51.30 38.54 3.56
N THR A 358 -51.49 39.53 2.69
CA THR A 358 -50.54 39.90 1.64
C THR A 358 -49.23 40.42 2.23
N GLU A 359 -49.27 41.22 3.30
CA GLU A 359 -48.07 41.70 4.01
C GLU A 359 -47.30 40.54 4.64
N LYS A 360 -47.98 39.58 5.27
CA LYS A 360 -47.36 38.35 5.79
C LYS A 360 -46.72 37.52 4.68
N GLN A 361 -47.43 37.31 3.58
CA GLN A 361 -46.88 36.60 2.41
C GLN A 361 -45.66 37.35 1.84
N ALA A 362 -45.69 38.67 1.74
CA ALA A 362 -44.57 39.46 1.26
C ALA A 362 -43.35 39.36 2.21
N GLN A 363 -43.57 39.34 3.52
CA GLN A 363 -42.51 39.14 4.51
C GLN A 363 -41.90 37.73 4.39
N GLU A 364 -42.73 36.68 4.32
CA GLU A 364 -42.26 35.30 4.16
C GLU A 364 -41.48 35.12 2.85
N ILE A 365 -41.93 35.72 1.75
CA ILE A 365 -41.18 35.73 0.49
C ILE A 365 -39.84 36.45 0.66
N ALA A 366 -39.78 37.57 1.37
CA ALA A 366 -38.53 38.30 1.60
C ALA A 366 -37.53 37.51 2.45
N GLU A 367 -38.01 36.80 3.48
CA GLU A 367 -37.21 35.91 4.33
C GLU A 367 -36.69 34.71 3.53
N ASN A 368 -37.55 34.05 2.75
CA ASN A 368 -37.15 32.95 1.87
C ASN A 368 -36.12 33.39 0.81
N VAL A 369 -36.26 34.60 0.25
CA VAL A 369 -35.28 35.15 -0.70
C VAL A 369 -33.91 35.39 -0.04
N GLN A 370 -33.88 35.81 1.23
CA GLN A 370 -32.61 35.95 1.96
C GLN A 370 -31.98 34.58 2.23
N TYR A 371 -32.78 33.62 2.68
CA TYR A 371 -32.31 32.25 2.92
C TYR A 371 -31.75 31.58 1.66
N ILE A 372 -32.42 31.76 0.51
CA ILE A 372 -31.91 31.25 -0.78
C ILE A 372 -30.54 31.87 -1.11
N LYS A 373 -30.36 33.18 -0.90
CA LYS A 373 -29.06 33.84 -1.14
C LYS A 373 -27.96 33.31 -0.22
N GLU A 374 -28.26 33.06 1.05
CA GLU A 374 -27.30 32.46 1.98
C GLU A 374 -26.87 31.05 1.54
N LEU A 375 -27.82 30.26 1.02
CA LEU A 375 -27.52 28.95 0.44
C LEU A 375 -26.65 29.07 -0.82
N GLU A 376 -26.96 29.99 -1.72
CA GLU A 376 -26.14 30.26 -2.91
C GLU A 376 -24.71 30.72 -2.54
N ASP A 377 -24.57 31.56 -1.52
CA ASP A 377 -23.27 31.99 -1.01
C ASP A 377 -22.47 30.83 -0.41
N ARG A 378 -23.14 29.96 0.35
CA ARG A 378 -22.52 28.75 0.91
C ARG A 378 -22.11 27.78 -0.18
N GLU A 379 -22.94 27.59 -1.21
CA GLU A 379 -22.61 26.78 -2.38
C GLU A 379 -21.36 27.33 -3.07
N ARG A 380 -21.31 28.63 -3.36
CA ARG A 380 -20.15 29.27 -3.99
C ARG A 380 -18.86 29.10 -3.17
N LEU A 381 -18.92 29.29 -1.86
CA LEU A 381 -17.78 29.09 -0.98
C LEU A 381 -17.31 27.63 -0.96
N LEU A 382 -18.24 26.68 -0.91
CA LEU A 382 -17.91 25.26 -0.97
C LEU A 382 -17.30 24.87 -2.32
N THR A 383 -17.80 25.41 -3.44
CA THR A 383 -17.21 25.20 -4.77
C THR A 383 -15.77 25.72 -4.83
N GLN A 384 -15.52 26.93 -4.33
CA GLN A 384 -14.16 27.50 -4.28
C GLN A 384 -13.23 26.66 -3.41
N ASN A 385 -13.69 26.23 -2.23
CA ASN A 385 -12.90 25.38 -1.34
C ASN A 385 -12.56 24.04 -2.00
N VAL A 386 -13.51 23.41 -2.69
CA VAL A 386 -13.26 22.18 -3.45
C VAL A 386 -12.26 22.42 -4.58
N GLU A 387 -12.35 23.52 -5.31
CA GLU A 387 -11.38 23.88 -6.35
C GLU A 387 -9.97 24.08 -5.80
N GLU A 388 -9.83 24.76 -4.66
CA GLU A 388 -8.55 24.94 -3.96
C GLU A 388 -7.96 23.59 -3.52
N LEU A 389 -8.76 22.74 -2.87
CA LEU A 389 -8.33 21.40 -2.47
C LEU A 389 -7.93 20.54 -3.67
N LEU A 390 -8.62 20.66 -4.81
CA LEU A 390 -8.26 19.96 -6.04
C LEU A 390 -6.91 20.42 -6.61
N ILE A 391 -6.55 21.70 -6.43
CA ILE A 391 -5.23 22.21 -6.82
C ILE A 391 -4.16 21.65 -5.88
N GLU A 392 -4.37 21.70 -4.57
CA GLU A 392 -3.46 21.15 -3.56
C GLU A 392 -3.21 19.65 -3.77
N ILE A 393 -4.27 18.89 -4.06
CA ILE A 393 -4.16 17.45 -4.39
C ILE A 393 -3.24 17.26 -5.60
N LYS A 394 -3.44 18.00 -6.70
CA LYS A 394 -2.60 17.89 -7.90
C LYS A 394 -1.14 18.24 -7.64
N GLU A 395 -0.88 19.25 -6.81
CA GLU A 395 0.48 19.64 -6.42
C GLU A 395 1.15 18.54 -5.58
N SER A 396 0.42 17.98 -4.62
CA SER A 396 0.90 16.86 -3.80
C SER A 396 1.14 15.59 -4.62
N GLU A 397 0.28 15.28 -5.59
CA GLU A 397 0.46 14.16 -6.53
C GLU A 397 1.71 14.34 -7.38
N ALA A 398 1.97 15.56 -7.86
CA ALA A 398 3.19 15.88 -8.62
C ALA A 398 4.45 15.79 -7.75
N GLU A 399 4.37 16.15 -6.47
CA GLU A 399 5.45 15.93 -5.51
C GLU A 399 5.69 14.43 -5.25
N VAL A 400 4.65 13.65 -5.00
CA VAL A 400 4.74 12.18 -4.85
C VAL A 400 5.35 11.54 -6.09
N ALA A 401 5.00 12.00 -7.29
CA ALA A 401 5.60 11.52 -8.54
C ALA A 401 7.11 11.82 -8.59
N ARG A 402 7.53 13.03 -8.22
CA ARG A 402 8.95 13.40 -8.16
C ARG A 402 9.73 12.56 -7.14
N TRP A 403 9.18 12.34 -5.95
CA TRP A 403 9.80 11.48 -4.94
C TRP A 403 9.90 10.03 -5.42
N ARG A 404 8.88 9.52 -6.12
CA ARG A 404 8.93 8.18 -6.72
C ARG A 404 10.05 8.05 -7.74
N GLU A 405 10.17 9.01 -8.67
CA GLU A 405 11.23 9.04 -9.67
C GLU A 405 12.63 9.11 -9.02
N ALA A 406 12.79 9.92 -7.97
CA ALA A 406 14.04 9.99 -7.21
C ALA A 406 14.41 8.64 -6.57
N CYS A 407 13.45 7.99 -5.92
CA CYS A 407 13.65 6.66 -5.33
C CYS A 407 14.01 5.61 -6.39
N GLU A 408 13.38 5.64 -7.57
CA GLU A 408 13.71 4.73 -8.68
C GLU A 408 15.16 4.94 -9.16
N LEU A 409 15.59 6.20 -9.29
CA LEU A 409 16.97 6.54 -9.66
C LEU A 409 17.99 6.10 -8.61
N GLU A 410 17.68 6.24 -7.32
CA GLU A 410 18.54 5.75 -6.23
C GLU A 410 18.65 4.23 -6.24
N VAL A 411 17.55 3.51 -6.50
CA VAL A 411 17.56 2.05 -6.64
C VAL A 411 18.42 1.62 -7.82
N GLU A 412 18.28 2.27 -8.99
CA GLU A 412 19.11 1.96 -10.16
C GLU A 412 20.60 2.29 -9.92
N ALA A 413 20.90 3.39 -9.24
CA ALA A 413 22.28 3.71 -8.81
C ALA A 413 22.83 2.64 -7.86
N GLY A 414 22.02 2.19 -6.88
CA GLY A 414 22.38 1.11 -5.96
C GLY A 414 22.64 -0.22 -6.66
N LYS A 415 21.81 -0.60 -7.65
CA LYS A 415 22.05 -1.79 -8.48
C LYS A 415 23.36 -1.70 -9.26
N ASN A 416 23.68 -0.54 -9.82
CA ASN A 416 24.93 -0.33 -10.55
C ASN A 416 26.15 -0.48 -9.62
N GLU A 417 26.12 0.14 -8.44
CA GLU A 417 27.18 0.00 -7.43
C GLU A 417 27.36 -1.45 -6.97
N ILE A 418 26.26 -2.18 -6.74
CA ILE A 418 26.32 -3.62 -6.41
C ILE A 418 26.99 -4.39 -7.55
N GLY A 419 26.60 -4.14 -8.81
CA GLY A 419 27.21 -4.77 -9.98
C GLY A 419 28.70 -4.46 -10.14
N GLU A 420 29.16 -3.27 -9.73
CA GLU A 420 30.59 -2.93 -9.70
C GLU A 420 31.33 -3.66 -8.57
N ARG A 421 30.75 -3.71 -7.37
CA ARG A 421 31.32 -4.47 -6.25
C ARG A 421 31.44 -5.95 -6.56
N GLU A 422 30.45 -6.55 -7.22
CA GLU A 422 30.49 -7.94 -7.65
C GLU A 422 31.65 -8.22 -8.62
N LYS A 423 31.95 -7.30 -9.55
CA LYS A 423 33.12 -7.40 -10.43
C LYS A 423 34.42 -7.38 -9.64
N VAL A 424 34.55 -6.47 -8.67
CA VAL A 424 35.73 -6.40 -7.80
C VAL A 424 35.88 -7.68 -6.97
N ILE A 425 34.79 -8.19 -6.39
CA ILE A 425 34.80 -9.47 -5.66
C ILE A 425 35.25 -10.62 -6.57
N ALA A 426 34.81 -10.66 -7.82
CA ALA A 426 35.24 -11.68 -8.78
C ALA A 426 36.75 -11.60 -9.06
N ILE A 427 37.29 -10.40 -9.25
CA ILE A 427 38.74 -10.17 -9.45
C ILE A 427 39.52 -10.60 -8.20
N LEU A 428 39.11 -10.15 -7.02
CA LEU A 428 39.78 -10.50 -5.76
C LEU A 428 39.75 -12.01 -5.48
N LYS A 429 38.63 -12.70 -5.79
CA LYS A 429 38.57 -14.17 -5.71
C LYS A 429 39.56 -14.82 -6.66
N GLN A 430 39.69 -14.30 -7.89
CA GLN A 430 40.65 -14.82 -8.85
C GLN A 430 42.10 -14.61 -8.38
N GLU A 431 42.41 -13.45 -7.80
CA GLU A 431 43.73 -13.16 -7.24
C GLU A 431 44.04 -14.04 -6.03
N LEU A 432 43.06 -14.26 -5.15
CA LEU A 432 43.17 -15.16 -4.02
C LEU A 432 43.48 -16.60 -4.48
N GLU A 433 42.78 -17.11 -5.49
CA GLU A 433 43.08 -18.44 -6.04
C GLU A 433 44.48 -18.52 -6.68
N LYS A 434 44.94 -17.45 -7.35
CA LYS A 434 46.33 -17.38 -7.87
C LYS A 434 47.36 -17.42 -6.75
N THR A 435 47.17 -16.65 -5.68
CA THR A 435 48.10 -16.62 -4.54
C THR A 435 48.11 -17.95 -3.79
N LYS A 436 46.94 -18.59 -3.64
CA LYS A 436 46.81 -19.93 -3.07
C LYS A 436 47.56 -20.98 -3.88
N ALA A 437 47.40 -20.98 -5.22
CA ALA A 437 48.14 -21.89 -6.09
C ALA A 437 49.66 -21.65 -6.01
N ALA A 438 50.11 -20.39 -5.94
CA ALA A 438 51.52 -20.05 -5.77
C ALA A 438 52.07 -20.54 -4.41
N LEU A 439 51.29 -20.38 -3.35
CA LEU A 439 51.61 -20.86 -2.01
C LEU A 439 51.74 -22.39 -2.00
N ASP A 440 50.81 -23.12 -2.61
CA ASP A 440 50.85 -24.59 -2.72
C ASP A 440 52.12 -25.07 -3.45
N ILE A 441 52.50 -24.39 -4.53
CA ILE A 441 53.77 -24.67 -5.25
C ILE A 441 54.98 -24.41 -4.33
N SER A 442 54.98 -23.31 -3.58
CA SER A 442 56.08 -22.98 -2.66
C SER A 442 56.19 -23.97 -1.50
N ASN A 443 55.07 -24.41 -0.94
CA ASN A 443 55.00 -25.45 0.07
C ASN A 443 55.49 -26.80 -0.47
N GLY A 444 55.14 -27.15 -1.71
CA GLY A 444 55.70 -28.33 -2.39
C GLY A 444 57.23 -28.25 -2.53
N LYS A 445 57.77 -27.08 -2.93
CA LYS A 445 59.23 -26.86 -3.01
C LYS A 445 59.91 -26.96 -1.64
N LEU A 446 59.27 -26.43 -0.59
CA LEU A 446 59.78 -26.49 0.77
C LEU A 446 59.87 -27.94 1.25
N LYS A 447 58.83 -28.75 1.04
CA LYS A 447 58.84 -30.20 1.36
C LYS A 447 59.97 -30.93 0.64
N LEU A 448 60.17 -30.66 -0.66
CA LEU A 448 61.29 -31.25 -1.40
C LEU A 448 62.67 -30.84 -0.85
N LYS A 449 62.82 -29.59 -0.38
CA LYS A 449 64.05 -29.14 0.28
C LYS A 449 64.24 -29.79 1.65
N GLU A 450 63.17 -30.01 2.42
CA GLU A 450 63.21 -30.75 3.68
C GLU A 450 63.65 -32.20 3.46
N GLU A 451 63.08 -32.88 2.45
CA GLU A 451 63.48 -34.23 2.05
C GLU A 451 64.94 -34.28 1.56
N LEU A 452 65.37 -33.29 0.78
CA LEU A 452 66.77 -33.17 0.35
C LEU A 452 67.71 -32.96 1.55
N ALA A 453 67.35 -32.11 2.50
CA ALA A 453 68.13 -31.89 3.71
C ALA A 453 68.20 -33.16 4.57
N ALA A 454 67.09 -33.87 4.73
CA ALA A 454 67.06 -35.14 5.45
C ALA A 454 67.94 -36.21 4.80
N THR A 455 67.91 -36.32 3.47
CA THR A 455 68.75 -37.27 2.72
C THR A 455 70.24 -36.88 2.77
N ALA A 456 70.56 -35.58 2.68
CA ALA A 456 71.93 -35.08 2.84
C ALA A 456 72.47 -35.35 4.25
N MET A 457 71.68 -35.10 5.29
CA MET A 457 72.05 -35.43 6.68
C MET A 457 72.26 -36.95 6.86
N ALA A 458 71.40 -37.79 6.27
CA ALA A 458 71.58 -39.24 6.31
C ALA A 458 72.86 -39.70 5.57
N ALA A 459 73.15 -39.10 4.42
CA ALA A 459 74.37 -39.36 3.65
C ALA A 459 75.63 -38.91 4.41
N GLN A 460 75.61 -37.74 5.03
CA GLN A 460 76.69 -37.25 5.91
C GLN A 460 76.91 -38.22 7.08
N ALA A 461 75.85 -38.61 7.78
CA ALA A 461 75.95 -39.56 8.88
C ALA A 461 76.48 -40.94 8.42
N ALA A 462 76.22 -41.35 7.17
CA ALA A 462 76.80 -42.56 6.60
C ALA A 462 78.30 -42.39 6.28
N ALA A 463 78.69 -41.24 5.72
CA ALA A 463 80.08 -40.90 5.43
C ALA A 463 80.94 -40.78 6.70
N GLU A 464 80.43 -40.13 7.74
CA GLU A 464 81.09 -40.03 9.05
C GLU A 464 81.30 -41.40 9.68
N ARG A 465 80.29 -42.29 9.64
CA ARG A 465 80.46 -43.69 10.08
C ARG A 465 81.53 -44.42 9.26
N SER A 466 81.58 -44.20 7.95
CA SER A 466 82.62 -44.80 7.10
C SER A 466 84.02 -44.30 7.46
N LEU A 467 84.17 -43.00 7.72
CA LEU A 467 85.43 -42.40 8.17
C LEU A 467 85.86 -42.94 9.53
N GLN A 468 84.96 -43.00 10.51
CA GLN A 468 85.24 -43.60 11.82
C GLN A 468 85.69 -45.07 11.71
N LEU A 469 85.12 -45.84 10.78
CA LEU A 469 85.57 -47.21 10.48
C LEU A 469 86.95 -47.25 9.83
N ALA A 470 87.28 -46.29 8.96
CA ALA A 470 88.61 -46.18 8.36
C ALA A 470 89.66 -45.78 9.41
N ASP A 471 89.36 -44.82 10.28
CA ASP A 471 90.24 -44.35 11.35
C ASP A 471 90.51 -45.44 12.37
N SER A 472 89.47 -46.19 12.80
CA SER A 472 89.65 -47.34 13.70
C SER A 472 90.50 -48.46 13.07
N ARG A 473 90.32 -48.74 11.77
CA ARG A 473 91.18 -49.67 11.02
C ARG A 473 92.62 -49.16 10.92
N ALA A 474 92.81 -47.88 10.61
CA ALA A 474 94.13 -47.27 10.51
C ALA A 474 94.86 -47.25 11.86
N ALA A 475 94.16 -46.95 12.96
CA ALA A 475 94.70 -47.04 14.31
C ALA A 475 95.14 -48.48 14.64
N GLY A 476 94.31 -49.48 14.33
CA GLY A 476 94.68 -50.89 14.48
C GLY A 476 95.91 -51.29 13.67
N LEU A 477 96.02 -50.81 12.42
CA LEU A 477 97.21 -51.03 11.58
C LEU A 477 98.46 -50.33 12.15
N ARG A 478 98.35 -49.11 12.67
CA ARG A 478 99.47 -48.41 13.33
C ARG A 478 99.99 -49.19 14.52
N LEU A 479 99.11 -49.66 15.41
CA LEU A 479 99.49 -50.50 16.54
C LEU A 479 100.20 -51.78 16.08
N ARG A 480 99.75 -52.38 14.96
CA ARG A 480 100.42 -53.55 14.40
C ARG A 480 101.80 -53.22 13.82
N ILE A 481 101.95 -52.07 13.17
CA ILE A 481 103.24 -51.59 12.67
C ILE A 481 104.18 -51.30 13.84
N GLU A 482 103.73 -50.60 14.88
CA GLU A 482 104.51 -50.32 16.09
C GLU A 482 104.99 -51.61 16.76
N GLU A 483 104.11 -52.61 16.88
CA GLU A 483 104.48 -53.94 17.40
C GLU A 483 105.52 -54.64 16.51
N LEU A 484 105.36 -54.59 15.19
CA LEU A 484 106.36 -55.14 14.25
C LEU A 484 107.68 -54.37 14.32
N SER A 485 107.64 -53.04 14.47
CA SER A 485 108.82 -52.19 14.66
C SER A 485 109.53 -52.52 15.97
N ARG A 486 108.79 -52.71 17.08
CA ARG A 486 109.34 -53.19 18.35
C ARG A 486 110.00 -54.56 18.18
N GLN A 487 109.36 -55.48 17.47
CA GLN A 487 109.95 -56.79 17.14
C GLN A 487 111.24 -56.67 16.31
N VAL A 488 111.30 -55.72 15.37
CA VAL A 488 112.52 -55.42 14.59
C VAL A 488 113.59 -54.80 15.48
N GLU A 489 113.28 -53.83 16.34
CA GLU A 489 114.23 -53.25 17.30
C GLU A 489 114.76 -54.29 18.31
N GLU A 490 113.91 -55.21 18.76
CA GLU A 490 114.30 -56.35 19.60
C GLU A 490 115.18 -57.35 18.83
N ALA A 491 114.86 -57.63 17.56
CA ALA A 491 115.70 -58.46 16.70
C ALA A 491 117.06 -57.79 16.40
N GLU A 492 117.07 -56.48 16.13
CA GLU A 492 118.28 -55.67 15.92
C GLU A 492 119.11 -55.54 17.19
N SER A 493 118.50 -55.39 18.37
CA SER A 493 119.23 -55.34 19.64
C SER A 493 119.81 -56.70 20.01
N ARG A 494 119.13 -57.80 19.68
CA ARG A 494 119.68 -59.17 19.72
C ARG A 494 120.80 -59.36 18.68
N GLU A 495 120.71 -58.74 17.52
CA GLU A 495 121.77 -58.73 16.48
C GLU A 495 122.97 -57.86 16.90
N ARG A 496 122.75 -56.71 17.56
CA ARG A 496 123.80 -55.85 18.16
C ARG A 496 124.57 -56.59 19.27
N ASN A 497 123.90 -57.46 20.03
CA ASN A 497 124.55 -58.34 21.03
C ASN A 497 125.20 -59.60 20.42
N ASN A 498 124.94 -59.91 19.15
CA ASN A 498 125.49 -61.08 18.46
C ASN A 498 125.86 -60.77 16.99
N ARG A 499 126.78 -59.83 16.76
CA ARG A 499 127.99 -60.05 15.93
C ARG A 499 128.81 -58.80 15.66
N ARG A 500 130.13 -59.03 15.66
CA ARG A 500 131.12 -58.34 14.84
C ARG A 500 130.55 -58.06 13.45
N VAL A 501 130.54 -56.78 13.09
CA VAL A 501 130.56 -56.20 11.74
C VAL A 501 130.20 -57.14 10.59
N SER A 502 129.05 -56.91 9.97
CA SER A 502 128.91 -57.09 8.52
C SER A 502 128.00 -55.99 7.97
N ARG A 503 128.58 -55.06 7.20
CA ARG A 503 127.80 -54.08 6.44
C ARG A 503 127.05 -54.83 5.34
N ILE A 504 125.78 -55.11 5.56
CA ILE A 504 124.88 -55.55 4.51
C ILE A 504 124.15 -54.32 4.00
N CYS A 505 124.74 -53.71 2.96
CA CYS A 505 124.10 -52.66 2.17
C CYS A 505 122.83 -53.25 1.52
N TRP A 506 121.66 -52.80 1.95
CA TRP A 506 120.41 -53.14 1.27
C TRP A 506 120.32 -52.41 -0.08
N PRO A 507 119.86 -53.07 -1.16
CA PRO A 507 119.85 -52.49 -2.49
C PRO A 507 118.63 -51.60 -2.65
N TRP A 508 118.83 -50.30 -2.81
CA TRP A 508 117.84 -49.44 -3.44
C TRP A 508 117.62 -49.96 -4.86
N ARG A 509 116.44 -50.56 -5.14
CA ARG A 509 115.96 -50.63 -6.52
C ARG A 509 115.44 -49.25 -6.90
N PRO A 510 116.01 -48.57 -7.91
CA PRO A 510 115.35 -47.43 -8.51
C PRO A 510 114.18 -47.96 -9.34
N LEU A 511 112.94 -47.74 -8.89
CA LEU A 511 111.80 -47.79 -9.78
C LEU A 511 111.90 -46.58 -10.70
N LYS A 512 112.53 -46.83 -11.86
CA LYS A 512 112.49 -45.96 -13.04
C LYS A 512 111.03 -45.56 -13.32
N VAL A 513 110.78 -44.26 -13.23
CA VAL A 513 109.77 -43.61 -14.05
C VAL A 513 110.17 -43.84 -15.51
N ASN A 514 109.35 -44.57 -16.27
CA ASN A 514 109.42 -44.55 -17.73
C ASN A 514 108.13 -43.88 -18.24
N PRO A 515 108.23 -42.79 -19.01
CA PRO A 515 107.08 -42.16 -19.65
C PRO A 515 106.61 -43.03 -20.83
N ASN A 516 105.30 -43.03 -21.08
CA ASN A 516 104.63 -43.57 -22.26
C ASN A 516 104.75 -45.08 -22.54
N ALA A 517 103.71 -45.81 -22.12
CA ALA A 517 103.04 -46.77 -22.98
C ALA A 517 101.52 -46.61 -22.81
N GLN A 518 100.91 -45.97 -23.80
CA GLN A 518 99.48 -46.03 -24.07
C GLN A 518 99.05 -47.49 -24.18
N ASN A 519 98.12 -47.93 -23.33
CA ASN A 519 96.81 -48.45 -23.73
C ASN A 519 96.16 -49.27 -22.61
N ARG A 520 94.88 -48.93 -22.36
CA ARG A 520 93.83 -49.67 -21.63
C ARG A 520 93.84 -49.58 -20.10
N VAL A 521 93.29 -48.48 -19.57
CA VAL A 521 92.44 -48.50 -18.38
C VAL A 521 91.21 -47.63 -18.67
N GLY A 522 90.03 -48.14 -18.32
CA GLY A 522 88.72 -47.58 -18.65
C GLY A 522 88.53 -46.12 -18.22
N ALA A 523 87.79 -45.39 -19.03
CA ALA A 523 87.45 -44.00 -18.83
C ALA A 523 86.62 -43.78 -17.56
N VAL A 524 87.14 -43.02 -16.62
CA VAL A 524 86.33 -42.26 -15.66
C VAL A 524 86.71 -40.80 -15.82
N ARG A 525 85.87 -40.07 -16.55
CA ARG A 525 86.01 -38.63 -16.73
C ARG A 525 85.88 -37.95 -15.38
N ARG A 526 86.92 -37.22 -14.97
CA ARG A 526 86.78 -36.11 -14.04
C ARG A 526 85.87 -35.07 -14.71
N LEU A 527 84.70 -34.83 -14.15
CA LEU A 527 83.91 -33.64 -14.44
C LEU A 527 84.19 -32.62 -13.34
N LEU A 528 84.79 -31.51 -13.75
CA LEU A 528 84.79 -30.26 -12.99
C LEU A 528 83.33 -29.84 -12.73
N PRO A 529 82.99 -29.29 -11.57
CA PRO A 529 81.70 -28.64 -11.37
C PRO A 529 81.66 -27.32 -12.14
N GLU A 530 80.86 -27.25 -13.20
CA GLU A 530 80.41 -25.97 -13.77
C GLU A 530 79.43 -25.33 -12.79
N MET A 531 79.93 -24.40 -11.98
CA MET A 531 79.09 -23.40 -11.34
C MET A 531 78.82 -22.29 -12.35
N GLN A 532 77.75 -22.40 -13.13
CA GLN A 532 76.94 -21.28 -13.64
C GLN A 532 75.98 -21.79 -14.71
N ALA A 533 74.68 -21.77 -14.40
CA ALA A 533 73.59 -21.31 -15.25
C ALA A 533 72.27 -21.93 -14.79
N LEU A 534 71.47 -21.19 -14.02
CA LEU A 534 69.99 -21.19 -14.08
C LEU A 534 69.47 -19.90 -13.41
N LEU A 535 69.79 -18.76 -14.01
CA LEU A 535 68.88 -17.61 -14.04
C LEU A 535 68.35 -17.58 -15.46
N ASN A 536 67.08 -17.98 -15.62
CA ASN A 536 66.12 -17.56 -16.64
C ASN A 536 64.96 -18.57 -16.66
N TYR A 537 63.90 -18.27 -15.93
CA TYR A 537 62.56 -18.72 -16.28
C TYR A 537 61.59 -17.58 -15.96
N SER A 538 61.45 -16.70 -16.94
CA SER A 538 60.24 -15.90 -17.17
C SER A 538 59.38 -16.70 -18.16
N GLY A 539 58.19 -17.08 -17.73
CA GLY A 539 57.20 -17.85 -18.47
C GLY A 539 56.14 -18.32 -17.51
#